data_AF-A0A0R1UDS3-F1
#
_entry.id   AF-A0A0R1UDS3-F1
#
_cell.length_a   1.000
_cell.length_b   1.000
_cell.length_c   1.000
_cell.angle_alpha   90.00
_cell.angle_beta   90.00
_cell.angle_gamma   90.00
#
_symmetry.space_group_name_H-M   'P 1'
#
loop_
_entity.id
_entity.type
_entity.pdbx_description
1 polymer ?
#
loop_
_entity_poly.entity_id
_entity_poly.type
_entity_poly.pdbx_seq_one_letter_code
_entity_poly.pdbx_strand_id
1 'polypeptide(L)'
;MPTGEEDDYGKPVVKQQQIDNVIVQPQTIYAGNSNGRQVTANAVVFILGQVSAPMPELGPDCVGWHLQFEGRDYTITRFVDNREPFSNDVYSYELEVL
;
A
#
# COMPACT_ATOMS: atom_id res chain seq x y z
N MET A 1 1.71 -3.94 9.71
CA MET A 1 1.57 -5.30 9.17
C MET A 1 1.29 -6.27 10.32
N PRO A 2 0.26 -7.12 10.24
CA PRO A 2 0.00 -8.13 11.25
C PRO A 2 1.19 -9.10 11.35
N THR A 3 1.49 -9.54 12.56
CA THR A 3 2.60 -10.47 12.84
C THR A 3 2.17 -11.94 12.79
N GLY A 4 0.87 -12.21 12.77
CA GLY A 4 0.30 -13.53 12.96
C GLY A 4 0.06 -13.90 14.43
N GLU A 5 0.47 -13.05 15.36
CA GLU A 5 0.22 -13.19 16.79
C GLU A 5 -0.99 -12.33 17.22
N GLU A 6 -1.68 -12.78 18.27
CA GLU A 6 -2.75 -12.04 18.94
C GLU A 6 -2.27 -11.58 20.32
N ASP A 7 -2.70 -10.39 20.74
CA ASP A 7 -2.45 -9.89 22.09
C ASP A 7 -3.34 -10.61 23.13
N ASP A 8 -3.15 -10.29 24.41
CA ASP A 8 -3.92 -10.86 25.52
C ASP A 8 -5.44 -10.62 25.42
N TYR A 9 -5.88 -9.76 24.49
CA TYR A 9 -7.27 -9.39 24.22
C TYR A 9 -7.76 -9.88 22.84
N GLY A 10 -7.02 -10.76 22.17
CA GLY A 10 -7.38 -11.33 20.87
C GLY A 10 -7.28 -10.35 19.71
N LYS A 11 -6.54 -9.24 19.86
CA LYS A 11 -6.30 -8.29 18.76
C LYS A 11 -5.00 -8.63 18.04
N PRO A 12 -4.94 -8.52 16.70
CA PRO A 12 -3.72 -8.78 15.96
C PRO A 12 -2.59 -7.85 16.40
N VAL A 13 -1.44 -8.41 16.75
CA VAL A 13 -0.23 -7.64 16.99
C VAL A 13 0.29 -7.15 15.65
N VAL A 14 0.52 -5.84 15.53
CA VAL A 14 1.03 -5.21 14.31
C VAL A 14 2.47 -4.75 14.49
N LYS A 15 3.29 -4.94 13.45
CA LYS A 15 4.63 -4.38 13.33
C LYS A 15 4.69 -3.30 12.24
N GLN A 16 5.57 -2.34 12.43
CA GLN A 16 6.00 -1.43 11.38
C GLN A 16 7.16 -2.06 10.61
N GLN A 17 7.21 -1.82 9.29
CA GLN A 17 8.30 -2.26 8.45
C GLN A 17 8.68 -1.12 7.51
N GLN A 18 9.94 -0.72 7.56
CA GLN A 18 10.50 0.20 6.59
C GLN A 18 10.77 -0.54 5.29
N ILE A 19 10.40 0.09 4.16
CA ILE A 19 10.64 -0.41 2.81
C ILE A 19 11.45 0.66 2.08
N ASP A 20 12.67 0.31 1.68
CA ASP A 20 13.59 1.21 0.99
C ASP A 20 13.38 1.14 -0.54
N ASN A 21 13.84 2.18 -1.24
CA ASN A 21 13.82 2.30 -2.70
C ASN A 21 12.42 2.15 -3.33
N VAL A 22 11.46 2.91 -2.82
CA VAL A 22 10.09 3.00 -3.36
C VAL A 22 9.92 4.24 -4.24
N ILE A 23 8.99 4.19 -5.19
CA ILE A 23 8.59 5.38 -5.96
C ILE A 23 7.31 5.93 -5.34
N VAL A 24 7.32 7.21 -4.99
CA VAL A 24 6.13 7.95 -4.58
C VAL A 24 5.79 8.95 -5.68
N GLN A 25 4.57 8.88 -6.21
CA GLN A 25 4.03 9.84 -7.16
C GLN A 25 2.90 10.63 -6.50
N PRO A 26 3.18 11.83 -5.96
CA PRO A 26 2.14 12.70 -5.41
C PRO A 26 1.22 13.17 -6.53
N GLN A 27 -0.03 12.74 -6.50
CA GLN A 27 -1.05 13.14 -7.46
C GLN A 27 -2.42 13.06 -6.79
N THR A 28 -3.19 14.16 -6.84
CA THR A 28 -4.58 14.13 -6.42
C THR A 28 -5.43 13.46 -7.50
N ILE A 29 -5.96 12.28 -7.18
CA ILE A 29 -6.86 11.52 -8.05
C ILE A 29 -8.29 11.82 -7.63
N TYR A 30 -9.15 12.13 -8.60
CA TYR A 30 -10.56 12.40 -8.39
C TYR A 30 -11.40 11.31 -9.08
N ALA A 31 -12.37 10.74 -8.36
CA ALA A 31 -13.45 9.99 -8.96
C ALA A 31 -14.71 10.86 -9.06
N GLY A 32 -15.35 10.83 -10.23
CA GLY A 32 -16.69 11.40 -10.40
C GLY A 32 -17.73 10.43 -9.84
N ASN A 33 -18.58 10.91 -8.95
CA ASN A 33 -19.83 10.23 -8.60
C ASN A 33 -21.01 11.05 -9.14
N SER A 34 -22.22 10.48 -9.15
CA SER A 34 -23.44 11.13 -9.67
C SER A 34 -23.75 12.49 -9.04
N ASN A 35 -23.10 12.85 -7.92
CA ASN A 35 -23.36 14.07 -7.14
C ASN A 35 -22.11 14.97 -6.96
N GLY A 36 -20.97 14.69 -7.61
CA GLY A 36 -19.76 15.53 -7.51
C GLY A 36 -18.43 14.83 -7.79
N ARG A 37 -17.32 15.50 -7.49
CA ARG A 37 -15.95 14.93 -7.52
C ARG A 37 -15.50 14.64 -6.09
N GLN A 38 -15.05 13.42 -5.82
CA GLN A 38 -14.45 13.02 -4.56
C GLN A 38 -12.96 12.71 -4.77
N VAL A 39 -12.10 13.19 -3.87
CA VAL A 39 -10.69 12.79 -3.86
C VAL A 39 -10.61 11.33 -3.44
N THR A 40 -9.96 10.50 -4.26
CA THR A 40 -9.79 9.07 -3.99
C THR A 40 -8.37 8.69 -3.60
N ALA A 41 -7.39 9.50 -3.99
CA ALA A 41 -6.00 9.35 -3.58
C ALA A 41 -5.26 10.70 -3.63
N ASN A 42 -4.27 10.85 -2.76
CA ASN A 42 -3.30 11.94 -2.71
C ASN A 42 -1.94 11.55 -3.31
N ALA A 43 -1.63 10.26 -3.37
CA ALA A 43 -0.43 9.73 -4.01
C ALA A 43 -0.62 8.29 -4.47
N VAL A 44 0.24 7.87 -5.40
CA VAL A 44 0.43 6.47 -5.77
C VAL A 44 1.84 6.05 -5.37
N VAL A 45 1.95 4.95 -4.63
CA VAL A 45 3.23 4.38 -4.19
C VAL A 45 3.48 3.08 -4.95
N PHE A 46 4.66 2.95 -5.55
CA PHE A 46 5.12 1.72 -6.18
C PHE A 46 6.22 1.07 -5.34
N ILE A 47 6.01 -0.19 -4.99
CA ILE A 47 7.01 -1.07 -4.41
C ILE A 47 7.42 -2.05 -5.51
N LEU A 48 8.63 -1.91 -6.02
CA LEU A 48 9.12 -2.68 -7.17
C LEU A 48 9.84 -3.95 -6.69
N GLY A 49 9.41 -5.13 -7.14
CA GLY A 49 9.88 -6.41 -6.61
C GLY A 49 11.38 -6.66 -6.71
N GLN A 50 12.05 -6.12 -7.74
CA GLN A 50 13.49 -6.27 -7.97
C GLN A 50 14.34 -5.09 -7.47
N VAL A 51 13.72 -4.05 -6.89
CA VAL A 51 14.41 -2.79 -6.52
C VAL A 51 14.16 -2.42 -5.06
N SER A 52 12.91 -2.52 -4.62
CA SER A 52 12.50 -2.19 -3.26
C SER A 52 12.86 -3.31 -2.29
N ALA A 53 13.28 -2.96 -1.07
CA ALA A 53 13.71 -3.94 -0.09
C ALA A 53 13.43 -3.48 1.34
N PRO A 54 13.09 -4.39 2.27
CA PRO A 54 12.63 -5.76 2.00
C PRO A 54 11.31 -5.75 1.22
N MET A 55 11.07 -6.77 0.38
CA MET A 55 9.79 -6.89 -0.32
C MET A 55 8.71 -7.35 0.67
N PRO A 56 7.63 -6.58 0.87
CA PRO A 56 6.57 -6.99 1.77
C PRO A 56 5.69 -8.08 1.12
N GLU A 57 5.04 -8.89 1.94
CA GLU A 57 3.98 -9.79 1.47
C GLU A 57 2.65 -9.07 1.70
N LEU A 58 2.07 -8.50 0.63
CA LEU A 58 0.81 -7.75 0.69
C LEU A 58 -0.28 -8.49 -0.07
N GLY A 59 -1.50 -8.44 0.46
CA GLY A 59 -2.72 -8.88 -0.19
C GLY A 59 -3.78 -7.77 -0.21
N PRO A 60 -4.96 -8.04 -0.78
CA PRO A 60 -6.08 -7.08 -0.81
C PRO A 60 -6.54 -6.59 0.56
N ASP A 61 -6.23 -7.34 1.62
CA ASP A 61 -6.49 -7.01 3.03
C ASP A 61 -5.63 -5.84 3.56
N CYS A 62 -4.62 -5.41 2.79
CA CYS A 62 -3.82 -4.23 3.14
C CYS A 62 -4.58 -2.90 2.93
N VAL A 63 -5.74 -2.93 2.26
CA VAL A 63 -6.61 -1.74 2.16
C VAL A 63 -7.06 -1.32 3.56
N GLY A 64 -6.84 -0.05 3.90
CA GLY A 64 -7.02 0.49 5.25
C GLY A 64 -5.77 0.46 6.12
N TRP A 65 -4.67 -0.16 5.69
CA TRP A 65 -3.39 -0.03 6.38
C TRP A 65 -2.77 1.35 6.13
N HIS A 66 -1.82 1.71 6.98
CA HIS A 66 -1.17 3.02 6.95
C HIS A 66 0.25 2.94 6.38
N LEU A 67 0.61 3.94 5.57
CA LEU A 67 1.96 4.21 5.09
C LEU A 67 2.45 5.54 5.65
N GLN A 68 3.73 5.60 6.00
CA GLN A 68 4.37 6.82 6.47
C GLN A 68 5.53 7.19 5.57
N PHE A 69 5.46 8.36 4.97
CA PHE A 69 6.52 8.94 4.15
C PHE A 69 6.42 10.47 4.20
N GLU A 70 7.55 11.16 4.01
CA GLU A 70 7.63 12.64 4.04
C GLU A 70 7.02 13.28 5.31
N GLY A 71 7.08 12.57 6.44
CA GLY A 71 6.54 13.04 7.72
C GLY A 71 5.01 13.08 7.79
N ARG A 72 4.31 12.41 6.87
CA ARG A 72 2.85 12.30 6.81
C ARG A 72 2.42 10.84 6.87
N ASP A 73 1.23 10.64 7.40
CA ASP A 73 0.57 9.35 7.51
C ASP A 73 -0.58 9.29 6.50
N TYR A 74 -0.61 8.23 5.72
CA TYR A 74 -1.56 8.03 4.63
C TYR A 74 -2.23 6.67 4.77
N THR A 75 -3.51 6.58 4.38
CA THR A 75 -4.25 5.31 4.39
C THR A 75 -4.29 4.71 2.98
N ILE A 76 -4.00 3.40 2.85
CA ILE A 76 -4.14 2.68 1.58
C ILE A 76 -5.62 2.57 1.22
N THR A 77 -6.02 3.15 0.09
CA THR A 77 -7.40 3.11 -0.40
C THR A 77 -7.58 2.10 -1.54
N ARG A 78 -6.52 1.76 -2.26
CA ARG A 78 -6.52 0.75 -3.33
C ARG A 78 -5.20 -0.02 -3.37
N PHE A 79 -5.31 -1.31 -3.62
CA PHE A 79 -4.19 -2.22 -3.82
C PHE A 79 -4.27 -2.85 -5.21
N VAL A 80 -3.14 -2.84 -5.93
CA VAL A 80 -2.96 -3.57 -7.19
C VAL A 80 -1.69 -4.41 -7.09
N ASP A 81 -1.82 -5.68 -7.45
CA ASP A 81 -0.75 -6.67 -7.48
C ASP A 81 -0.34 -6.94 -8.93
N ASN A 82 0.77 -6.34 -9.36
CA ASN A 82 1.31 -6.53 -10.70
C ASN A 82 2.26 -7.73 -10.70
N ARG A 83 1.99 -8.71 -11.55
CA ARG A 83 2.76 -9.96 -11.67
C ARG A 83 3.57 -10.01 -12.95
N GLU A 84 4.75 -10.63 -12.86
CA GLU A 84 5.57 -10.96 -14.02
C GLU A 84 4.82 -11.97 -14.93
N PRO A 85 4.73 -11.72 -16.24
CA PRO A 85 3.89 -12.54 -17.14
C PRO A 85 4.41 -13.97 -17.32
N PHE A 86 5.70 -14.22 -17.08
CA PHE A 86 6.35 -15.51 -17.33
C PHE A 86 6.64 -16.33 -16.07
N SER A 87 6.69 -15.71 -14.88
CA SER A 87 7.00 -16.39 -13.61
C SER A 87 5.94 -16.24 -12.53
N ASN A 88 4.99 -15.31 -12.68
CA ASN A 88 4.01 -14.94 -11.65
C ASN A 88 4.64 -14.38 -10.35
N ASP A 89 5.93 -14.04 -10.39
CA ASP A 89 6.58 -13.29 -9.33
C ASP A 89 5.97 -11.88 -9.24
N VAL A 90 6.09 -11.25 -8.07
CA VAL A 90 5.63 -9.87 -7.91
C VAL A 90 6.55 -8.95 -8.71
N TYR A 91 5.99 -8.30 -9.74
CA TYR A 91 6.66 -7.24 -10.47
C TYR A 91 6.63 -5.95 -9.66
N SER A 92 5.43 -5.56 -9.20
CA SER A 92 5.26 -4.42 -8.30
C SER A 92 3.94 -4.48 -7.53
N TYR A 93 3.92 -3.84 -6.37
CA TYR A 93 2.67 -3.39 -5.77
C TYR A 93 2.46 -1.92 -6.08
N GLU A 94 1.22 -1.59 -6.44
CA GLU A 94 0.77 -0.22 -6.60
C GLU A 94 -0.30 0.07 -5.53
N LEU A 95 -0.03 1.10 -4.74
CA LEU A 95 -0.85 1.52 -3.60
C LEU A 95 -1.34 2.93 -3.84
N GLU A 96 -2.65 3.10 -4.03
CA GLU A 96 -3.25 4.43 -3.94
C GLU A 96 -3.46 4.76 -2.46
N VAL A 97 -3.07 5.97 -2.06
CA VAL A 97 -3.16 6.40 -0.66
C VAL A 97 -3.80 7.76 -0.51
N LEU A 98 -4.56 7.97 0.58
CA LEU A 98 -5.22 9.23 0.92
C LEU A 98 -4.75 9.76 2.27
#